data_AF-A0A1U7LWF9-F1
#
_entry.id   AF-A0A1U7LWF9-F1
#
_cell.length_a   1.000
_cell.length_b   1.000
_cell.length_c   1.000
_cell.angle_alpha   90.00
_cell.angle_beta   90.00
_cell.angle_gamma   90.00
#
_symmetry.space_group_name_H-M   'P 1'
#
loop_
_entity.id
_entity.type
_entity.pdbx_description
1 polymer ?
#
loop_
_entity_poly.entity_id
_entity_poly.type
_entity_poly.pdbx_seq_one_letter_code
_entity_poly.pdbx_strand_id
1 'polypeptide(L)'
;MTSNSTSCIPIDQSSDSECFDLNSELVESQSTASRYNREESDASDPSPCRKRRKTTATEIWAYARGAHNQELERDDFGHKCWYCARCGQQCASLGRARTHMLRFHNVKVQNEALTPVQQAKKNTLDLIFGRQSQLQQGRDYEQERHLKSAINKEAFDEALAQLITVHNLPFQCVQWPALHSLLYSINYTA
;
A
#
# COMPACT_ATOMS: atom_id res chain seq x y z
N MET A 1 47.45 26.31 -11.32
CA MET A 1 46.73 26.56 -12.59
C MET A 1 46.63 25.19 -13.27
N THR A 2 45.54 24.45 -13.23
CA THR A 2 44.16 24.80 -13.56
C THR A 2 43.17 24.00 -12.70
N SER A 3 42.15 24.71 -12.25
CA SER A 3 40.98 24.27 -11.50
C SER A 3 40.12 23.33 -12.35
N ASN A 4 39.72 22.19 -11.80
CA ASN A 4 38.67 21.35 -12.38
C ASN A 4 37.41 21.51 -11.53
N SER A 5 36.58 22.47 -11.94
CA SER A 5 35.30 22.79 -11.30
C SER A 5 34.24 21.80 -11.81
N THR A 6 33.95 20.77 -11.03
CA THR A 6 32.76 19.94 -11.24
C THR A 6 31.55 20.74 -10.80
N SER A 7 30.85 21.35 -11.76
CA SER A 7 29.57 22.01 -11.56
C SER A 7 28.49 20.95 -11.34
N CYS A 8 27.88 21.00 -10.15
CA CYS A 8 26.65 20.30 -9.82
C CYS A 8 25.49 20.88 -10.64
N ILE A 9 24.79 20.03 -11.39
CA ILE A 9 23.49 20.37 -11.98
C ILE A 9 22.42 20.03 -10.93
N PRO A 10 21.55 20.97 -10.53
CA PRO A 10 20.41 20.66 -9.67
C PRO A 10 19.37 19.89 -10.47
N ILE A 11 19.00 18.69 -9.98
CA ILE A 11 17.83 17.96 -10.47
C ILE A 11 16.62 18.60 -9.79
N ASP A 12 15.90 19.43 -10.54
CA ASP A 12 14.62 19.97 -10.11
C ASP A 12 13.57 18.85 -10.14
N GLN A 13 13.24 18.30 -8.98
CA GLN A 13 12.19 17.30 -8.80
C GLN A 13 10.88 18.03 -8.46
N SER A 14 10.24 18.63 -9.46
CA SER A 14 8.82 18.98 -9.35
C SER A 14 7.99 17.81 -9.89
N SER A 15 7.90 16.74 -9.10
CA SER A 15 6.86 15.73 -9.28
C SER A 15 5.59 16.27 -8.63
N ASP A 16 4.71 16.85 -9.44
CA ASP A 16 3.34 17.17 -9.04
C ASP A 16 2.60 15.86 -8.80
N SER A 17 2.67 15.43 -7.54
CA SER A 17 1.91 14.31 -7.00
C SER A 17 0.50 14.80 -6.73
N GLU A 18 -0.36 14.75 -7.75
CA GLU A 18 -1.80 15.00 -7.58
C GLU A 18 -2.39 13.94 -6.64
N CYS A 19 -2.67 14.35 -5.40
CA CYS A 19 -3.38 13.57 -4.42
C CYS A 19 -4.88 13.56 -4.79
N PHE A 20 -5.36 12.43 -5.31
CA PHE A 20 -6.79 12.23 -5.48
C PHE A 20 -7.42 11.90 -4.12
N ASP A 21 -8.18 12.86 -3.59
CA ASP A 21 -8.98 12.73 -2.37
C ASP A 21 -10.00 11.60 -2.50
N LEU A 22 -9.75 10.50 -1.79
CA LEU A 22 -10.71 9.41 -1.62
C LEU A 22 -11.67 9.76 -0.49
N ASN A 23 -12.82 10.29 -0.90
CA ASN A 23 -14.09 10.50 -0.21
C ASN A 23 -14.19 10.00 1.25
N SER A 24 -14.44 10.98 2.13
CA SER A 24 -14.66 10.88 3.57
C SER A 24 -16.03 10.30 3.99
N GLU A 25 -16.70 9.52 3.14
CA GLU A 25 -18.12 9.15 3.30
C GLU A 25 -18.37 7.68 3.69
N LEU A 26 -17.38 6.96 4.23
CA LEU A 26 -17.57 5.55 4.63
C LEU A 26 -17.31 5.27 6.13
N VAL A 27 -17.53 6.26 7.00
CA VAL A 27 -17.41 6.07 8.47
C VAL A 27 -18.72 6.35 9.24
N GLU A 28 -19.77 6.85 8.59
CA GLU A 28 -20.97 7.33 9.29
C GLU A 28 -22.18 6.41 9.14
N SER A 29 -21.97 5.09 9.11
CA SER A 29 -23.08 4.14 9.05
C SER A 29 -22.75 2.88 9.84
N GLN A 30 -22.82 3.01 11.17
CA GLN A 30 -23.30 1.99 12.12
C GLN A 30 -23.15 2.50 13.57
N SER A 31 -24.09 3.34 14.00
CA SER A 31 -24.30 3.63 15.43
C SER A 31 -25.74 4.07 15.67
N THR A 32 -26.68 3.16 15.39
CA THR A 32 -28.06 3.27 15.87
C THR A 32 -28.45 1.94 16.51
N ALA A 33 -28.11 1.79 17.79
CA ALA A 33 -28.79 0.85 18.67
C ALA A 33 -28.96 1.53 20.04
N SER A 34 -30.14 2.13 20.19
CA SER A 34 -30.97 2.03 21.40
C SER A 34 -30.41 2.60 22.70
N ARG A 35 -30.62 3.91 22.89
CA ARG A 35 -30.94 4.47 24.21
C ARG A 35 -32.32 3.96 24.60
N TYR A 36 -32.49 3.21 25.71
CA TYR A 36 -33.56 3.38 26.70
C TYR A 36 -33.24 2.56 27.97
N ASN A 37 -33.47 3.21 29.11
CA ASN A 37 -33.63 2.72 30.48
C ASN A 37 -32.39 2.42 31.35
N ARG A 38 -32.21 3.39 32.27
CA ARG A 38 -31.49 3.38 33.52
C ARG A 38 -32.37 2.69 34.57
N GLU A 39 -31.89 1.59 35.13
CA GLU A 39 -32.23 1.17 36.49
C GLU A 39 -30.95 0.73 37.20
N GLU A 40 -30.86 1.18 38.44
CA GLU A 40 -29.72 1.13 39.35
C GLU A 40 -29.92 -0.07 40.28
N SER A 41 -28.92 -0.96 40.40
CA SER A 41 -28.78 -1.89 41.54
C SER A 41 -27.42 -2.61 41.54
N ASP A 42 -26.65 -2.26 42.57
CA ASP A 42 -25.81 -3.09 43.44
C ASP A 42 -24.52 -3.79 42.95
N ALA A 43 -23.60 -3.85 43.90
CA ALA A 43 -22.17 -4.07 43.86
C ALA A 43 -21.69 -5.40 43.26
N SER A 44 -20.58 -5.33 42.50
CA SER A 44 -19.32 -6.02 42.77
C SER A 44 -18.34 -5.76 41.63
N ASP A 45 -17.19 -5.19 41.96
CA ASP A 45 -16.11 -4.79 41.04
C ASP A 45 -15.38 -6.03 40.48
N PRO A 46 -15.47 -6.36 39.17
CA PRO A 46 -14.64 -7.39 38.58
C PRO A 46 -13.38 -6.73 38.00
N SER A 47 -12.25 -7.02 38.64
CA SER A 47 -10.90 -6.67 38.16
C SER A 47 -10.75 -6.89 36.65
N PRO A 48 -10.05 -6.00 35.90
CA PRO A 48 -9.91 -6.11 34.46
C PRO A 48 -9.08 -7.36 34.11
N CYS A 49 -9.77 -8.45 33.78
CA CYS A 49 -9.16 -9.66 33.28
C CYS A 49 -8.48 -9.33 31.93
N ARG A 50 -7.15 -9.16 31.97
CA ARG A 50 -6.34 -8.92 30.77
C ARG A 50 -6.58 -10.08 29.81
N LYS A 51 -7.32 -9.83 28.73
CA LYS A 51 -7.57 -10.81 27.66
C LYS A 51 -6.23 -11.32 27.15
N ARG A 52 -5.80 -12.50 27.60
CA ARG A 52 -4.58 -13.14 27.14
C ARG A 52 -4.77 -13.41 25.66
N ARG A 53 -3.99 -12.75 24.79
CA ARG A 53 -3.93 -13.09 23.37
C ARG A 53 -3.60 -14.57 23.27
N LYS A 54 -4.50 -15.36 22.71
CA LYS A 54 -4.26 -16.78 22.44
C LYS A 54 -3.03 -16.87 21.55
N THR A 55 -1.99 -17.56 22.03
CA THR A 55 -0.74 -17.77 21.29
C THR A 55 -1.07 -18.48 20.00
N THR A 56 -0.95 -17.77 18.90
CA THR A 56 -1.51 -18.18 17.62
C THR A 56 -0.63 -19.25 16.97
N ALA A 57 0.64 -19.37 17.38
CA ALA A 57 1.66 -20.21 16.77
C ALA A 57 1.96 -21.55 17.45
N THR A 58 0.97 -22.25 17.99
CA THR A 58 1.19 -23.50 18.74
C THR A 58 1.90 -24.59 17.93
N GLU A 59 1.60 -24.73 16.64
CA GLU A 59 2.17 -25.79 15.79
C GLU A 59 3.69 -25.67 15.61
N ILE A 60 4.21 -24.48 15.32
CA ILE A 60 5.66 -24.29 15.13
C ILE A 60 6.43 -24.40 16.45
N TRP A 61 5.80 -24.04 17.58
CA TRP A 61 6.39 -24.19 18.91
C TRP A 61 6.45 -25.66 19.37
N ALA A 62 5.62 -26.56 18.85
CA ALA A 62 5.73 -28.00 19.11
C ALA A 62 7.03 -28.63 18.55
N TYR A 63 7.63 -28.01 17.53
CA TYR A 63 8.94 -28.43 16.99
C TYR A 63 10.12 -27.71 17.66
N ALA A 64 9.84 -26.86 18.65
CA ALA A 64 10.86 -26.12 19.39
C ALA A 64 11.36 -26.93 20.59
N ARG A 65 12.65 -26.78 20.91
CA ARG A 65 13.22 -27.17 22.20
C ARG A 65 13.41 -25.97 23.12
N GLY A 66 13.53 -26.23 24.42
CA GLY A 66 13.98 -25.22 25.38
C GLY A 66 15.43 -24.80 25.13
N ALA A 67 15.76 -23.58 25.56
CA ALA A 67 17.13 -23.10 25.58
C ALA A 67 17.98 -23.97 26.53
N HIS A 68 19.21 -24.29 26.14
CA HIS A 68 20.12 -25.11 26.92
C HIS A 68 21.42 -24.35 27.24
N ASN A 69 21.99 -24.60 28.43
CA ASN A 69 23.23 -23.99 28.92
C ASN A 69 23.21 -22.44 28.94
N GLN A 70 23.79 -21.84 27.89
CA GLN A 70 24.06 -20.40 27.70
C GLN A 70 23.22 -19.80 26.57
N GLU A 71 22.32 -20.59 25.97
CA GLU A 71 21.39 -20.11 24.96
C GLU A 71 20.38 -19.15 25.61
N LEU A 72 20.17 -17.99 24.98
CA LEU A 72 19.24 -17.00 25.48
C LEU A 72 17.80 -17.47 25.23
N GLU A 73 16.97 -17.49 26.27
CA GLU A 73 15.55 -17.81 26.11
C GLU A 73 14.81 -16.71 25.31
N ARG A 74 15.30 -15.47 25.39
CA ARG A 74 14.77 -14.32 24.68
C ARG A 74 15.88 -13.54 23.99
N ASP A 75 15.56 -12.92 22.86
CA ASP A 75 16.46 -11.99 22.19
C ASP A 75 16.64 -10.69 23.01
N ASP A 76 17.54 -9.82 22.57
CA ASP A 76 17.80 -8.52 23.20
C ASP A 76 16.56 -7.61 23.24
N PHE A 77 15.55 -7.91 22.40
CA PHE A 77 14.27 -7.19 22.30
C PHE A 77 13.15 -7.84 23.14
N GLY A 78 13.45 -8.92 23.87
CA GLY A 78 12.50 -9.61 24.76
C GLY A 78 11.55 -10.61 24.08
N HIS A 79 11.73 -10.92 22.78
CA HIS A 79 11.01 -11.97 22.07
C HIS A 79 11.59 -13.35 22.39
N LYS A 80 10.74 -14.37 22.49
CA LYS A 80 11.19 -15.75 22.76
C LYS A 80 11.98 -16.31 21.57
N CYS A 81 13.19 -16.79 21.83
CA CYS A 81 14.01 -17.50 20.85
C CYS A 81 13.38 -18.86 20.51
N TRP A 82 13.37 -19.18 19.22
CA TRP A 82 12.96 -20.49 18.74
C TRP A 82 14.20 -21.34 18.43
N TYR A 83 14.30 -22.52 19.03
CA TYR A 83 15.39 -23.47 18.80
C TYR A 83 14.82 -24.76 18.24
N CYS A 84 15.38 -25.27 17.14
CA CYS A 84 14.93 -26.52 16.54
C CYS A 84 15.21 -27.72 17.46
N ALA A 85 14.20 -28.54 17.74
CA ALA A 85 14.38 -29.77 18.52
C ALA A 85 15.24 -30.85 17.82
N ARG A 86 15.32 -30.83 16.48
CA ARG A 86 16.02 -31.87 15.71
C ARG A 86 17.49 -31.55 15.44
N CYS A 87 17.84 -30.29 15.21
CA CYS A 87 19.20 -29.90 14.84
C CYS A 87 19.77 -28.73 15.66
N GLY A 88 19.04 -28.20 16.64
CA GLY A 88 19.53 -27.13 17.52
C GLY A 88 19.60 -25.73 16.89
N GLN A 89 19.19 -25.57 15.63
CA GLN A 89 19.25 -24.27 14.94
C GLN A 89 18.39 -23.21 15.64
N GLN A 90 18.99 -22.05 15.94
CA GLN A 90 18.29 -20.88 16.45
C GLN A 90 17.66 -20.06 15.32
N CYS A 91 16.44 -19.59 15.53
CA CYS A 91 15.75 -18.64 14.64
C CYS A 91 15.19 -17.47 15.46
N ALA A 92 15.46 -16.24 15.00
CA ALA A 92 14.94 -15.01 15.61
C ALA A 92 13.45 -14.75 15.29
N SER A 93 12.90 -15.36 14.25
CA SER A 93 11.49 -15.23 13.89
C SER A 93 10.86 -16.56 13.51
N LEU A 94 9.55 -16.69 13.77
CA LEU A 94 8.81 -17.91 13.45
C LEU A 94 8.69 -18.15 11.93
N GLY A 95 8.75 -17.10 11.10
CA GLY A 95 8.82 -17.26 9.64
C GLY A 95 10.10 -17.95 9.18
N ARG A 96 11.24 -17.60 9.79
CA ARG A 96 12.53 -18.28 9.55
C ARG A 96 12.49 -19.71 10.08
N ALA A 97 11.89 -19.94 11.25
CA ALA A 97 11.69 -21.29 11.80
C ALA A 97 10.86 -22.18 10.85
N ARG A 98 9.75 -21.69 10.31
CA ARG A 98 8.93 -22.42 9.31
C ARG A 98 9.72 -22.73 8.05
N THR A 99 10.49 -21.76 7.54
CA THR A 99 11.34 -21.97 6.35
C THR A 99 12.42 -23.02 6.62
N HIS A 100 13.01 -22.99 7.81
CA HIS A 100 13.99 -23.99 8.24
C HIS A 100 13.37 -25.39 8.35
N MET A 101 12.19 -25.53 8.96
CA MET A 101 11.44 -26.79 8.98
C MET A 101 11.15 -27.34 7.59
N LEU A 102 10.75 -26.47 6.67
CA LEU A 102 10.47 -26.88 5.29
C LEU A 102 11.73 -27.31 4.55
N ARG A 103 12.84 -26.57 4.67
CA ARG A 103 14.05 -26.83 3.87
C ARG A 103 14.93 -27.95 4.42
N PHE A 104 15.06 -28.07 5.74
CA PHE A 104 16.02 -28.98 6.38
C PHE A 104 15.36 -30.24 6.95
N HIS A 105 14.06 -30.20 7.22
CA HIS A 105 13.32 -31.33 7.77
C HIS A 105 12.14 -31.75 6.91
N ASN A 106 11.89 -31.07 5.78
CA ASN A 106 10.75 -31.29 4.89
C ASN A 106 9.41 -31.31 5.63
N VAL A 107 9.31 -30.58 6.75
CA VAL A 107 8.08 -30.43 7.53
C VAL A 107 7.44 -29.10 7.16
N LYS A 108 6.30 -29.18 6.46
CA LYS A 108 5.48 -28.01 6.15
C LYS A 108 4.59 -27.68 7.35
N VAL A 109 5.01 -26.71 8.16
CA VAL A 109 4.17 -26.15 9.22
C VAL A 109 3.22 -25.13 8.59
N GLN A 110 1.92 -25.26 8.84
CA GLN A 110 0.93 -24.34 8.28
C GLN A 110 1.16 -22.94 8.84
N ASN A 111 0.97 -21.93 8.00
CA ASN A 111 0.78 -20.58 8.52
C ASN A 111 -0.61 -20.54 9.13
N GLU A 112 -0.71 -19.90 10.29
CA GLU A 112 -2.01 -19.63 10.88
C GLU A 112 -2.89 -18.89 9.89
N ALA A 113 -4.18 -19.24 9.89
CA ALA A 113 -5.17 -18.50 9.13
C ALA A 113 -5.05 -17.01 9.47
N LEU A 114 -5.12 -16.16 8.44
CA LEU A 114 -5.11 -14.71 8.62
C LEU A 114 -6.19 -14.35 9.64
N THR A 115 -5.84 -13.45 10.57
CA THR A 115 -6.86 -12.89 11.45
C THR A 115 -7.96 -12.23 10.61
N PRO A 116 -9.22 -12.17 11.08
CA PRO A 116 -10.32 -11.53 10.32
C PRO A 116 -9.96 -10.13 9.83
N VAL A 117 -9.19 -9.37 10.63
CA VAL A 117 -8.67 -8.05 10.27
C VAL A 117 -7.66 -8.11 9.13
N GLN A 118 -6.70 -9.03 9.16
CA GLN A 118 -5.73 -9.21 8.07
C GLN A 118 -6.41 -9.69 6.79
N GLN A 119 -7.40 -10.58 6.90
CA GLN A 119 -8.19 -11.04 5.77
C GLN A 119 -8.99 -9.89 5.17
N ALA A 120 -9.64 -9.07 5.99
CA ALA A 120 -10.36 -7.88 5.52
C ALA A 120 -9.43 -6.92 4.76
N LYS A 121 -8.24 -6.62 5.31
CA LYS A 121 -7.23 -5.79 4.62
C LYS A 121 -6.82 -6.36 3.26
N LYS A 122 -6.58 -7.67 3.19
CA LYS A 122 -6.24 -8.34 1.93
C LYS A 122 -7.38 -8.21 0.92
N ASN A 123 -8.61 -8.49 1.34
CA ASN A 123 -9.78 -8.35 0.48
C ASN A 123 -9.95 -6.91 -0.04
N THR A 124 -9.72 -5.90 0.82
CA THR A 124 -9.74 -4.49 0.40
C THR A 124 -8.70 -4.19 -0.67
N LEU A 125 -7.46 -4.68 -0.51
CA LEU A 125 -6.42 -4.51 -1.52
C LEU A 125 -6.79 -5.19 -2.84
N ASP A 126 -7.28 -6.42 -2.78
CA ASP A 126 -7.70 -7.17 -3.96
C ASP A 126 -8.84 -6.45 -4.72
N LEU A 127 -9.77 -5.81 -3.99
CA LEU A 127 -10.81 -4.98 -4.58
C LEU A 127 -10.27 -3.71 -5.25
N ILE A 128 -9.32 -3.02 -4.62
CA ILE A 128 -8.70 -1.81 -5.18
C ILE A 128 -7.95 -2.15 -6.46
N PHE A 129 -7.09 -3.18 -6.43
CA PHE A 129 -6.33 -3.61 -7.60
C PHE A 129 -7.24 -4.18 -8.69
N GLY A 130 -8.30 -4.89 -8.33
CA GLY A 130 -9.29 -5.38 -9.28
C GLY A 130 -9.98 -4.23 -10.03
N ARG A 131 -10.40 -3.18 -9.32
CA ARG A 131 -11.00 -1.99 -9.93
C ARG A 131 -10.01 -1.25 -10.82
N GLN A 132 -8.77 -1.07 -10.36
CA GLN A 132 -7.72 -0.44 -11.18
C GLN A 132 -7.47 -1.25 -12.45
N SER A 133 -7.35 -2.56 -12.35
CA SER A 133 -7.18 -3.42 -13.51
C SER A 133 -8.31 -3.27 -14.52
N GLN A 134 -9.58 -3.22 -14.07
CA GLN A 134 -10.73 -2.99 -14.95
C GLN A 134 -10.67 -1.65 -15.69
N LEU A 135 -10.29 -0.56 -15.01
CA LEU A 135 -10.14 0.76 -15.64
C LEU A 135 -9.00 0.81 -16.66
N GLN A 136 -8.03 -0.10 -16.55
CA GLN A 136 -6.88 -0.21 -17.43
C GLN A 136 -7.10 -1.23 -18.56
N GLN A 137 -8.23 -1.97 -18.55
CA GLN A 137 -8.53 -2.91 -19.63
C GLN A 137 -8.68 -2.15 -20.95
N GLY A 138 -7.84 -2.52 -21.93
CA GLY A 138 -7.84 -1.93 -23.26
C GLY A 138 -6.98 -0.66 -23.41
N ARG A 139 -6.25 -0.22 -22.37
CA ARG A 139 -5.23 0.82 -22.53
C ARG A 139 -3.89 0.19 -22.92
N ASP A 140 -3.31 0.71 -24.00
CA ASP A 140 -1.93 0.43 -24.35
C ASP A 140 -1.05 1.57 -23.85
N TYR A 141 -0.39 1.34 -22.71
CA TYR A 141 0.49 2.31 -22.06
C TYR A 141 1.68 2.70 -22.92
N GLU A 142 2.21 1.79 -23.74
CA GLU A 142 3.35 2.10 -24.61
C GLU A 142 2.88 3.01 -25.74
N GLN A 143 1.75 2.67 -26.36
CA GLN A 143 1.14 3.51 -27.38
C GLN A 143 0.80 4.91 -26.83
N GLU A 144 0.13 5.00 -25.68
CA GLU A 144 -0.19 6.29 -25.05
C GLU A 144 1.06 7.11 -24.72
N ARG A 145 2.14 6.46 -24.27
CA ARG A 145 3.42 7.13 -24.00
C ARG A 145 4.02 7.70 -25.27
N HIS A 146 4.04 6.92 -26.36
CA HIS A 146 4.55 7.37 -27.64
C HIS A 146 3.73 8.54 -28.19
N LEU A 147 2.39 8.46 -28.13
CA LEU A 147 1.49 9.53 -28.57
C LEU A 147 1.68 10.82 -27.78
N LYS A 148 1.88 10.74 -26.45
CA LYS A 148 2.20 11.92 -25.63
C LYS A 148 3.57 12.51 -25.94
N SER A 149 4.57 11.67 -26.20
CA SER A 149 5.92 12.13 -26.56
C SER A 149 6.00 12.77 -27.95
N ALA A 150 5.10 12.40 -28.86
CA ALA A 150 5.06 12.94 -30.21
C ALA A 150 4.51 14.38 -30.25
N ILE A 151 3.83 14.83 -29.20
CA ILE A 151 3.35 16.22 -29.09
C ILE A 151 4.51 17.12 -28.71
N ASN A 152 4.93 17.99 -29.63
CA ASN A 152 5.82 19.09 -29.30
C ASN A 152 5.03 20.17 -28.55
N LYS A 153 5.17 20.20 -27.22
CA LYS A 153 4.43 21.12 -26.34
C LYS A 153 4.72 22.59 -26.64
N GLU A 154 5.98 22.94 -26.86
CA GLU A 154 6.38 24.34 -27.10
C GLU A 154 5.75 24.87 -28.41
N ALA A 155 5.80 24.06 -29.47
CA ALA A 155 5.19 24.42 -30.74
C ALA A 155 3.65 24.48 -30.66
N PHE A 156 3.04 23.62 -29.84
CA PHE A 156 1.60 23.63 -29.60
C PHE A 156 1.16 24.91 -28.86
N ASP A 157 1.86 25.27 -27.77
CA ASP A 157 1.55 26.46 -26.98
C ASP A 157 1.75 27.74 -27.80
N GLU A 158 2.80 27.81 -28.62
CA GLU A 158 3.02 28.95 -29.52
C GLU A 158 1.92 29.04 -30.59
N ALA A 159 1.55 27.93 -31.22
CA ALA A 159 0.46 27.90 -32.20
C ALA A 159 -0.89 28.28 -31.56
N LEU A 160 -1.15 27.84 -30.33
CA LEU A 160 -2.36 28.22 -29.58
C LEU A 160 -2.37 29.71 -29.24
N ALA A 161 -1.24 30.27 -28.81
CA ALA A 161 -1.10 31.70 -28.55
C ALA A 161 -1.29 32.54 -29.83
N GLN A 162 -0.74 32.09 -30.95
CA GLN A 162 -0.95 32.73 -32.27
C GLN A 162 -2.43 32.66 -32.68
N LEU A 163 -3.08 31.50 -32.53
CA LEU A 163 -4.50 31.34 -32.82
C LEU A 163 -5.36 32.34 -32.02
N ILE A 164 -5.08 32.48 -30.73
CA ILE A 164 -5.80 33.40 -29.84
C ILE A 164 -5.58 34.86 -30.26
N THR A 165 -4.32 35.24 -30.50
CA THR A 165 -3.95 36.63 -30.78
C THR A 165 -4.33 37.09 -32.20
N VAL A 166 -4.15 36.26 -33.21
CA VAL A 166 -4.44 36.60 -34.62
C VAL A 166 -5.94 36.69 -34.87
N HIS A 167 -6.72 35.81 -34.24
CA HIS A 167 -8.17 35.76 -34.44
C HIS A 167 -8.97 36.46 -33.33
N ASN A 168 -8.29 37.16 -32.40
CA ASN A 168 -8.90 37.84 -31.25
C ASN A 168 -9.87 36.93 -30.48
N LEU A 169 -9.48 35.67 -30.27
CA LEU A 169 -10.28 34.73 -29.49
C LEU A 169 -10.13 35.03 -27.99
N PRO A 170 -11.18 34.78 -27.19
CA PRO A 170 -11.05 34.85 -25.74
C PRO A 170 -10.10 33.75 -25.25
N PHE A 171 -9.29 34.02 -24.23
CA PHE A 171 -8.42 33.00 -23.59
C PHE A 171 -9.21 31.78 -23.10
N GLN A 172 -10.50 31.94 -22.79
CA GLN A 172 -11.40 30.84 -22.42
C GLN A 172 -11.68 29.86 -23.57
N CYS A 173 -11.26 30.16 -24.82
CA CYS A 173 -11.44 29.25 -25.95
C CYS A 173 -10.78 27.89 -25.74
N VAL A 174 -9.72 27.84 -24.92
CA VAL A 174 -9.04 26.60 -24.54
C VAL A 174 -9.99 25.64 -23.83
N GLN A 175 -11.01 26.13 -23.11
CA GLN A 175 -11.97 25.28 -22.40
C GLN A 175 -13.14 24.81 -23.29
N TRP A 176 -13.20 25.25 -24.55
CA TRP A 176 -14.34 24.94 -25.41
C TRP A 176 -14.35 23.46 -25.78
N PRO A 177 -15.48 22.74 -25.58
CA PRO A 177 -15.60 21.34 -25.95
C PRO A 177 -15.33 21.08 -27.45
N ALA A 178 -15.65 22.05 -28.31
CA ALA A 178 -15.40 21.96 -29.74
C ALA A 178 -13.90 21.93 -30.07
N LEU A 179 -13.09 22.77 -29.41
CA LEU A 179 -11.64 22.80 -29.59
C LEU A 179 -11.02 21.51 -29.04
N HIS A 180 -11.44 21.05 -27.85
CA HIS A 180 -11.00 19.77 -27.31
C HIS A 180 -11.36 18.60 -28.23
N SER A 181 -12.58 18.57 -28.78
CA SER A 181 -13.00 17.50 -29.71
C SER A 181 -12.15 17.49 -30.99
N LEU A 182 -11.79 18.66 -31.50
CA LEU A 182 -10.88 18.79 -32.64
C LEU A 182 -9.49 18.23 -32.30
N LEU A 183 -8.92 18.61 -31.15
CA LEU A 183 -7.62 18.10 -30.70
C LEU A 183 -7.65 16.58 -30.48
N TYR A 184 -8.70 16.06 -29.85
CA TYR A 184 -8.89 14.62 -29.65
C TYR A 184 -9.09 13.84 -30.95
N SER A 185 -9.59 14.47 -32.02
CA SER A 185 -9.68 13.84 -33.35
C SER A 185 -8.32 13.59 -33.98
N ILE A 186 -7.31 14.39 -33.61
CA ILE A 186 -5.93 14.26 -34.08
C ILE A 186 -5.16 13.31 -33.16
N ASN A 187 -5.29 13.51 -31.85
CA ASN A 187 -4.67 12.66 -30.85
C ASN A 187 -5.58 12.50 -29.64
N TYR A 188 -6.11 11.29 -29.43
CA TYR A 188 -7.02 10.99 -28.33
C TYR A 188 -6.35 11.08 -26.93
N THR A 189 -5.02 11.22 -26.87
CA THR A 189 -4.26 11.41 -25.62
C THR A 189 -3.86 12.87 -25.36
N ALA A 190 -4.29 13.81 -26.21
CA ALA A 190 -3.97 15.24 -26.11
C ALA A 190 -4.61 15.92 -24.90
#